data_AF-A0AAW5TEB0-F1
#
_entry.id   AF-A0AAW5TEB0-F1
#
_cell.length_a   1.000
_cell.length_b   1.000
_cell.length_c   1.000
_cell.angle_alpha   90.00
_cell.angle_beta   90.00
_cell.angle_gamma   90.00
#
_symmetry.space_group_name_H-M   'P 1'
#
loop_
_entity.id
_entity.type
_entity.pdbx_description
1 polymer ?
#
loop_
_entity_poly.entity_id
_entity_poly.type
_entity_poly.pdbx_seq_one_letter_code
_entity_poly.pdbx_strand_id
1 'polypeptide(L)'
;MRELIAQIAREGLYTYGYRRIRLALRKLGYVVSEKVIQRLMREEEIPVRYAKARRKYSSYGGEISPAPENLVERDFHADEPGRLWLTDISEFHAANGK
;
A
#
# COMPACT_ATOMS: atom_id res chain seq x y z
N MET A 1 18.17 11.67 26.01
CA MET A 1 17.86 11.78 24.55
C MET A 1 17.15 10.54 24.01
N ARG A 2 17.72 9.32 24.18
CA ARG A 2 17.09 8.06 23.77
C ARG A 2 15.69 7.88 24.38
N GLU A 3 15.59 8.05 25.70
CA GLU A 3 14.31 7.99 26.44
C GLU A 3 13.29 9.00 25.91
N LEU A 4 13.71 10.22 25.60
CA LEU A 4 12.83 11.26 25.05
C LEU A 4 12.32 10.88 23.65
N ILE A 5 13.17 10.30 22.80
CA ILE A 5 12.77 9.77 21.49
C ILE A 5 11.76 8.64 21.67
N ALA A 6 12.00 7.72 22.60
CA ALA A 6 11.10 6.61 22.91
C ALA A 6 9.76 7.09 23.47
N GLN A 7 9.76 8.12 24.32
CA GLN A 7 8.56 8.75 24.85
C GLN A 7 7.73 9.39 23.74
N ILE A 8 8.34 10.22 22.88
CA ILE A 8 7.66 10.86 21.74
C ILE A 8 7.10 9.80 20.79
N ALA A 9 7.85 8.72 20.54
CA ALA A 9 7.38 7.62 19.71
C ALA A 9 6.16 6.94 20.33
N ARG A 10 6.17 6.67 21.64
CA ARG A 10 5.05 6.06 22.37
C ARG A 10 3.81 6.95 22.40
N GLU A 11 3.98 8.24 22.69
CA GLU A 11 2.90 9.24 22.64
C GLU A 11 2.30 9.36 21.24
N GLY A 12 3.13 9.24 20.19
CA GLY A 12 2.69 9.17 18.80
C GLY A 12 2.14 7.81 18.36
N LEU A 13 1.88 6.88 19.29
CA LEU A 13 1.43 5.51 19.03
C LEU A 13 2.31 4.76 18.01
N TYR A 14 3.60 5.06 18.02
CA TYR A 14 4.61 4.57 17.09
C TYR A 14 4.35 4.93 15.63
N THR A 15 3.48 5.89 15.33
CA THR A 15 3.22 6.34 13.94
C THR A 15 4.24 7.37 13.45
N TYR A 16 5.13 7.83 14.33
CA TYR A 16 6.09 8.89 14.05
C TYR A 16 7.42 8.26 13.62
N GLY A 17 7.78 8.46 12.35
CA GLY A 17 9.16 8.24 11.90
C GLY A 17 10.10 9.38 12.36
N TYR A 18 11.40 9.20 12.11
CA TYR A 18 12.46 10.13 12.55
C TYR A 18 12.20 11.60 12.18
N ARG A 19 11.51 11.88 11.05
CA ARG A 19 11.14 13.25 10.63
C ARG A 19 10.14 13.89 11.58
N ARG A 20 9.09 13.16 11.96
CA ARG A 20 8.06 13.66 12.89
C ARG A 20 8.61 13.78 14.30
N ILE A 21 9.47 12.86 14.72
CA ILE A 21 10.18 12.94 15.99
C ILE A 21 11.10 14.17 16.02
N ARG A 22 11.85 14.45 14.95
CA ARG A 22 12.66 15.68 14.82
C ARG A 22 11.83 16.95 15.00
N LEU A 23 10.64 17.00 14.41
CA LEU A 23 9.73 18.15 14.57
C LEU A 23 9.24 18.28 16.02
N ALA A 24 8.90 17.18 16.69
CA ALA A 24 8.50 17.18 18.10
C ALA A 24 9.64 17.63 19.02
N LEU A 25 10.85 17.11 18.81
CA LEU A 25 12.07 17.53 19.52
C LEU A 25 12.36 19.03 19.34
N ARG A 26 12.20 19.54 18.12
CA ARG A 26 12.38 20.98 17.84
C ARG A 26 11.37 21.84 18.58
N LYS A 27 10.12 21.39 18.73
CA LYS A 27 9.09 22.09 19.54
C LYS A 27 9.44 22.12 21.02
N LEU A 28 10.16 21.11 21.51
CA LEU A 28 10.67 21.03 22.87
C LEU A 28 12.02 21.76 23.06
N GLY A 29 12.54 22.45 22.02
CA GLY A 29 13.78 23.21 22.09
C GLY A 29 15.05 22.42 21.73
N TYR A 30 14.94 21.13 21.36
CA TYR A 30 16.09 20.32 21.00
C TYR A 30 16.40 20.40 19.50
N VAL A 31 17.63 20.81 19.17
CA VAL A 31 18.15 20.80 17.80
C VAL A 31 19.05 19.58 17.62
N VAL A 32 18.49 18.52 17.04
CA VAL A 32 19.23 17.28 16.77
C VAL A 32 19.12 16.92 15.29
N SER A 33 20.22 16.44 14.73
CA SER A 33 20.25 16.04 13.33
C SER A 33 19.34 14.84 13.09
N GLU A 34 18.77 14.81 11.90
CA GLU A 34 17.89 13.73 11.48
C GLU A 34 18.57 12.36 11.50
N LYS A 35 19.85 12.32 11.10
CA LYS A 35 20.67 11.09 11.08
C LYS A 35 20.90 10.53 12.49
N VAL A 36 21.10 11.42 13.48
CA VAL A 36 21.25 10.99 14.88
C VAL A 36 19.95 10.39 15.38
N ILE A 37 18.81 11.03 15.11
CA ILE A 37 17.49 10.50 15.51
C ILE A 37 17.26 9.13 14.87
N GLN A 38 17.52 8.98 13.57
CA GLN A 38 17.36 7.71 12.86
C GLN A 38 18.25 6.60 13.43
N ARG A 39 19.53 6.91 13.72
CA ARG A 39 20.45 5.96 14.35
C ARG A 39 19.95 5.52 15.73
N LEU A 40 19.56 6.48 16.58
CA LEU A 40 19.05 6.19 17.92
C LEU A 40 17.76 5.37 17.86
N MET A 41 16.82 5.69 16.97
CA MET A 41 15.62 4.87 16.79
C MET A 41 15.94 3.42 16.39
N ARG A 42 16.96 3.21 15.55
CA ARG A 42 17.40 1.88 15.14
C ARG A 42 18.06 1.10 16.29
N GLU A 43 18.93 1.75 17.05
CA GLU A 43 19.62 1.14 18.18
C GLU A 43 18.66 0.78 19.33
N GLU A 44 17.62 1.59 19.53
CA GLU A 44 16.56 1.36 20.53
C GLU A 44 15.40 0.50 19.99
N GLU A 45 15.54 -0.07 18.79
CA GLU A 45 14.53 -0.92 18.14
C GLU A 45 13.12 -0.31 18.10
N ILE A 46 13.02 1.02 17.96
CA ILE A 46 11.74 1.74 17.97
C ILE A 46 10.99 1.47 16.66
N PRO A 47 9.82 0.81 16.68
CA PRO A 47 9.08 0.52 15.47
C PRO A 47 8.39 1.77 14.93
N VAL A 48 8.21 1.82 13.61
CA VAL A 48 7.37 2.83 12.96
C VAL A 48 6.17 2.14 12.31
N ARG A 49 5.00 2.36 12.88
CA ARG A 49 3.70 1.85 12.40
C ARG A 49 3.20 2.77 11.29
N TYR A 50 3.12 2.25 10.08
CA TYR A 50 2.42 2.89 8.98
C TYR A 50 1.00 2.32 8.90
N ALA A 51 0.03 3.18 8.60
CA ALA A 51 -1.28 2.69 8.19
C ALA A 51 -1.09 1.90 6.89
N LYS A 52 -1.60 0.66 6.83
CA LYS A 52 -1.75 -0.03 5.54
C LYS A 52 -2.59 0.90 4.66
N ALA A 53 -2.15 1.13 3.42
CA ALA A 53 -2.91 1.91 2.46
C ALA A 53 -4.37 1.42 2.50
N ARG A 54 -5.32 2.35 2.63
CA ARG A 54 -6.74 1.97 2.57
C ARG A 54 -6.93 1.22 1.25
N ARG A 55 -7.45 0.00 1.32
CA ARG A 55 -7.81 -0.74 0.09
C ARG A 55 -8.72 0.17 -0.71
N LYS A 56 -8.44 0.31 -2.01
CA LYS A 56 -9.37 0.97 -2.93
C LYS A 56 -10.73 0.28 -2.78
N TYR A 57 -11.80 1.07 -2.75
CA TYR A 57 -13.14 0.53 -2.71
C TYR A 57 -13.34 -0.39 -3.92
N SER A 58 -13.90 -1.57 -3.67
CA SER A 58 -14.28 -2.55 -4.69
C SER A 58 -15.77 -2.79 -4.53
N SER A 59 -16.57 -2.36 -5.51
CA SER A 59 -18.00 -2.71 -5.59
C SER A 59 -18.21 -4.17 -5.98
N TYR A 60 -17.17 -4.83 -6.51
CA TYR A 60 -17.22 -6.24 -6.87
C TYR A 60 -17.45 -7.09 -5.62
N GLY A 61 -18.65 -7.66 -5.51
CA GLY A 61 -19.10 -8.49 -4.39
C GLY A 61 -18.70 -9.96 -4.48
N GLY A 62 -17.90 -10.34 -5.49
CA GLY A 62 -17.64 -11.73 -5.86
C GLY A 62 -18.64 -12.26 -6.88
N GLU A 63 -18.37 -13.46 -7.40
CA GLU A 63 -19.28 -14.16 -8.30
C GLU A 63 -20.42 -14.79 -7.48
N ILE A 64 -21.66 -14.59 -7.92
CA ILE A 64 -22.85 -15.15 -7.24
C ILE A 64 -22.96 -16.66 -7.47
N SER A 65 -22.43 -17.15 -8.57
CA SER A 65 -22.40 -18.57 -8.95
C SER A 65 -20.97 -18.98 -9.31
N PRO A 66 -20.64 -20.29 -9.25
CA PRO A 66 -19.41 -20.79 -9.82
C PRO A 66 -19.25 -20.36 -11.28
N ALA A 67 -18.02 -20.04 -11.68
CA ALA A 67 -17.69 -19.80 -13.08
C ALA A 67 -18.08 -21.00 -13.95
N PRO A 68 -18.57 -20.77 -15.18
CA PRO A 68 -18.79 -21.84 -16.14
C PRO A 68 -17.47 -22.52 -16.49
N GLU A 69 -17.56 -23.76 -17.00
CA GLU A 69 -16.40 -24.53 -17.46
C GLU A 69 -15.64 -23.77 -18.56
N ASN A 70 -14.31 -23.69 -18.41
CA ASN A 70 -13.44 -23.08 -19.41
C ASN A 70 -13.14 -24.10 -20.52
N LEU A 71 -14.02 -24.17 -21.51
CA LEU A 71 -13.88 -25.11 -22.64
C LEU A 71 -12.61 -24.90 -23.48
N VAL A 72 -11.97 -23.72 -23.37
CA VAL A 72 -10.82 -23.33 -24.20
C VAL A 72 -9.50 -23.76 -23.55
N GLU A 73 -9.42 -23.82 -22.21
CA GLU A 73 -8.20 -24.19 -21.48
C GLU A 73 -6.92 -23.47 -21.96
N ARG A 74 -7.07 -22.22 -22.46
CA ARG A 74 -6.02 -21.40 -23.10
C ARG A 74 -5.42 -21.96 -24.39
N ASP A 75 -6.05 -22.95 -25.02
CA ASP A 75 -5.77 -23.34 -26.39
C ASP A 75 -6.56 -22.49 -27.37
N PHE A 76 -5.88 -21.57 -28.04
CA PHE A 76 -6.49 -20.64 -28.98
C PHE A 76 -6.36 -21.11 -30.44
N HIS A 77 -5.86 -22.33 -30.67
CA HIS A 77 -5.75 -22.90 -32.01
C HIS A 77 -7.09 -23.52 -32.46
N ALA A 78 -7.41 -23.35 -33.73
CA ALA A 78 -8.56 -23.99 -34.36
C ALA A 78 -8.23 -24.39 -35.80
N ASP A 79 -8.58 -25.62 -36.18
CA ASP A 79 -8.28 -26.17 -37.50
C ASP A 79 -9.17 -25.57 -38.62
N GLU A 80 -10.34 -25.05 -38.26
CA GLU A 80 -11.31 -24.46 -39.18
C GLU A 80 -11.88 -23.14 -38.63
N PRO A 81 -12.21 -22.16 -39.50
CA PRO A 81 -12.92 -20.95 -39.07
C PRO A 81 -14.26 -21.25 -38.40
N GLY A 82 -14.64 -20.42 -37.42
CA GLY A 82 -15.94 -20.52 -36.74
C GLY A 82 -16.03 -21.59 -35.65
N ARG A 83 -14.94 -22.33 -35.37
CA ARG A 83 -14.86 -23.32 -34.27
C ARG A 83 -14.57 -22.69 -32.91
N LEU A 84 -13.83 -21.60 -32.88
CA LEU A 84 -13.49 -20.86 -31.67
C LEU A 84 -13.80 -19.37 -31.88
N TRP A 85 -14.65 -18.82 -31.00
CA TRP A 85 -15.00 -17.39 -30.99
C TRP A 85 -14.49 -16.78 -29.69
N LEU A 86 -13.57 -15.82 -29.81
CA LEU A 86 -12.96 -15.15 -28.68
C LEU A 86 -13.40 -13.69 -28.68
N THR A 87 -13.72 -13.17 -27.50
CA THR A 87 -14.02 -11.76 -27.29
C THR A 87 -13.11 -11.24 -26.20
N ASP A 88 -12.42 -10.14 -26.49
CA ASP A 88 -11.63 -9.43 -25.49
C ASP A 88 -12.33 -8.13 -25.07
N ILE A 89 -12.11 -7.70 -23.83
CA ILE A 89 -12.59 -6.41 -23.33
C ILE A 89 -11.42 -5.45 -23.33
N SER A 90 -11.41 -4.52 -24.29
CA SER A 90 -10.44 -3.43 -24.33
C SER A 90 -11.02 -2.18 -23.67
N GLU A 91 -10.43 -1.76 -22.54
CA GLU A 91 -10.74 -0.47 -21.94
C GLU A 91 -10.02 0.66 -22.68
N PHE A 92 -10.75 1.72 -23.03
CA PHE A 92 -10.19 2.94 -23.61
C PHE A 92 -10.59 4.15 -22.77
N HIS A 93 -9.69 5.12 -22.66
CA HIS A 93 -9.96 6.34 -21.93
C HIS A 93 -10.86 7.27 -22.76
N ALA A 94 -12.10 7.46 -22.31
CA ALA A 94 -12.96 8.51 -22.85
C ALA A 94 -12.51 9.88 -22.31
N ALA A 95 -12.42 10.89 -23.18
CA ALA A 95 -11.99 12.25 -22.83
C ALA A 95 -12.85 12.90 -21.71
N ASN A 96 -14.07 12.42 -21.52
CA ASN A 96 -15.05 12.98 -20.59
C ASN A 96 -15.30 12.13 -19.34
N GLY A 97 -14.44 11.15 -19.05
CA GLY A 97 -14.35 10.52 -17.72
C GLY A 97 -15.67 9.99 -17.13
N LYS A 98 -16.56 9.46 -17.96
CA LYS A 98 -17.72 8.69 -17.53
C LYS A 98 -17.72 7.33 -18.20
#